data_AF-A0A5Q4FC37-F1
#
_entry.id   AF-A0A5Q4FC37-F1
#
_cell.length_a   1.000
_cell.length_b   1.000
_cell.length_c   1.000
_cell.angle_alpha   90.00
_cell.angle_beta   90.00
_cell.angle_gamma   90.00
#
_symmetry.space_group_name_H-M   'P 1'
#
loop_
_entity.id
_entity.type
_entity.pdbx_description
1 polymer ?
#
loop_
_entity_poly.entity_id
_entity_poly.type
_entity_poly.pdbx_seq_one_letter_code
_entity_poly.pdbx_strand_id
1 'polypeptide(L)'
;MIYDHIIGGVATLLLLAGCTAKMHDAVPWSYGEDVFVFIEFIQIKEGSVIQGNYPPGPMIDAPTYFFDKEQKSLASQRIPFEIDDTLKVVYGRYSALRGAAGGGASSRLFGVYRFPYEDGELMIMGVDPTGNTHLKYRDDKLVIESHDQYIHTVTHRDTVATPQGPAIADFTTTIRIINHGVMDKGMIRSW
;
A
#
# COMPACT_ATOMS: atom_id res chain seq x y z
N MET A 1 70.03 23.42 -26.42
CA MET A 1 69.62 22.00 -26.36
C MET A 1 70.00 21.51 -24.97
N ILE A 2 69.15 21.06 -24.06
CA ILE A 2 67.73 20.65 -24.04
C ILE A 2 67.25 20.89 -22.58
N TYR A 3 65.97 21.23 -22.42
CA TYR A 3 65.22 21.41 -21.16
C TYR A 3 65.08 20.08 -20.39
N ASP A 4 64.79 20.09 -19.08
CA ASP A 4 63.95 19.10 -18.34
C ASP A 4 63.88 19.55 -16.85
N HIS A 5 62.78 20.11 -16.34
CA HIS A 5 61.44 19.59 -16.02
C HIS A 5 61.23 19.49 -14.50
N ILE A 6 60.64 20.56 -13.96
CA ILE A 6 60.03 20.65 -12.63
C ILE A 6 58.72 19.84 -12.68
N ILE A 7 58.62 18.75 -11.94
CA ILE A 7 57.36 18.02 -11.74
C ILE A 7 56.68 18.60 -10.50
N GLY A 8 55.81 19.58 -10.73
CA GLY A 8 54.85 20.06 -9.74
C GLY A 8 53.67 19.08 -9.64
N GLY A 9 53.58 18.38 -8.50
CA GLY A 9 52.42 17.54 -8.20
C GLY A 9 51.20 18.39 -7.84
N VAL A 10 50.20 18.40 -8.71
CA VAL A 10 48.88 18.98 -8.44
C VAL A 10 48.08 17.98 -7.58
N ALA A 11 47.83 18.34 -6.33
CA ALA A 11 46.90 17.62 -5.47
C ALA A 11 45.47 18.02 -5.83
N THR A 12 44.79 17.17 -6.60
CA THR A 12 43.36 17.33 -6.93
C THR A 12 42.52 16.91 -5.74
N LEU A 13 41.97 17.88 -5.01
CA LEU A 13 41.01 17.67 -3.94
C LEU A 13 39.63 17.38 -4.56
N LEU A 14 39.24 16.10 -4.58
CA LEU A 14 37.88 15.66 -4.96
C LEU A 14 36.90 16.01 -3.83
N LEU A 15 36.19 17.13 -3.98
CA LEU A 15 35.02 17.46 -3.18
C LEU A 15 33.86 16.57 -3.65
N LEU A 16 33.59 15.49 -2.91
CA LEU A 16 32.35 14.74 -3.01
C LEU A 16 31.22 15.65 -2.51
N ALA A 17 30.52 16.30 -3.44
CA ALA A 17 29.24 16.92 -3.18
C ALA A 17 28.23 15.80 -2.87
N GLY A 18 28.11 15.47 -1.58
CA GLY A 18 27.00 14.66 -1.10
C GLY A 18 25.70 15.41 -1.36
N CYS A 19 24.93 14.94 -2.35
CA CYS A 19 23.52 15.27 -2.44
C CYS A 19 22.83 14.68 -1.22
N THR A 20 22.80 15.43 -0.11
CA THR A 20 21.79 15.25 0.92
C THR A 20 20.46 15.58 0.26
N ALA A 21 19.77 14.57 -0.25
CA ALA A 21 18.37 14.69 -0.59
C ALA A 21 17.65 15.17 0.68
N LYS A 22 17.29 16.46 0.71
CA LYS A 22 16.41 16.98 1.73
C LYS A 22 15.15 16.12 1.68
N MET A 23 14.90 15.34 2.74
CA MET A 23 13.56 14.82 2.96
C MET A 23 12.65 16.04 2.93
N HIS A 24 11.80 16.08 1.91
CA HIS A 24 10.80 17.12 1.74
C HIS A 24 10.04 17.19 3.07
N ASP A 25 10.08 18.35 3.72
CA ASP A 25 9.31 18.60 4.94
C ASP A 25 7.87 18.16 4.67
N ALA A 26 7.35 17.28 5.52
CA ALA A 26 5.99 16.77 5.39
C ALA A 26 5.05 17.98 5.31
N VAL A 27 4.31 18.11 4.21
CA VAL A 27 3.34 19.20 4.04
C VAL A 27 2.40 19.16 5.24
N PRO A 28 2.25 20.27 5.99
CA PRO A 28 1.36 20.30 7.14
C PRO A 28 -0.04 19.87 6.71
N TRP A 29 -0.62 18.94 7.47
CA TRP A 29 -2.03 18.59 7.33
C TRP A 29 -2.88 19.88 7.41
N SER A 30 -3.58 20.20 6.33
CA SER A 30 -4.31 21.47 6.19
C SER A 30 -5.82 21.30 6.15
N TYR A 31 -6.30 20.08 6.34
CA TYR A 31 -7.73 19.82 6.36
C TYR A 31 -8.29 20.10 7.75
N GLY A 32 -9.53 20.62 7.79
CA GLY A 32 -10.23 20.95 9.03
C GLY A 32 -10.36 19.77 9.99
N GLU A 33 -10.73 20.07 11.23
CA GLU A 33 -10.76 19.10 12.34
C GLU A 33 -11.76 17.95 12.09
N ASP A 34 -12.76 18.13 11.24
CA ASP A 34 -13.85 17.16 11.02
C ASP A 34 -13.69 16.22 9.82
N VAL A 35 -12.55 16.23 9.13
CA VAL A 35 -12.36 15.40 7.92
C VAL A 35 -11.13 14.50 7.98
N PHE A 36 -11.14 13.45 7.15
CA PHE A 36 -10.04 12.51 6.98
C PHE A 36 -9.95 12.09 5.51
N VAL A 37 -8.84 11.47 5.12
CA VAL A 37 -8.73 10.78 3.82
C VAL A 37 -8.87 9.26 4.01
N PHE A 38 -9.68 8.60 3.18
CA PHE A 38 -9.82 7.15 3.22
C PHE A 38 -8.94 6.47 2.17
N ILE A 39 -7.97 5.68 2.63
CA ILE A 39 -7.08 4.89 1.77
C ILE A 39 -7.37 3.42 1.96
N GLU A 40 -7.57 2.71 0.87
CA GLU A 40 -7.88 1.28 0.89
C GLU A 40 -6.84 0.47 0.13
N PHE A 41 -6.21 -0.49 0.82
CA PHE A 41 -5.32 -1.47 0.24
C PHE A 41 -6.04 -2.80 0.08
N ILE A 42 -6.25 -3.22 -1.16
CA ILE A 42 -6.93 -4.46 -1.52
C ILE A 42 -5.91 -5.41 -2.14
N GLN A 43 -5.80 -6.62 -1.59
CA GLN A 43 -5.02 -7.70 -2.16
C GLN A 43 -5.93 -8.89 -2.50
N ILE A 44 -5.98 -9.27 -3.77
CA ILE A 44 -6.73 -10.45 -4.22
C ILE A 44 -5.73 -11.45 -4.78
N LYS A 45 -5.70 -12.67 -4.23
CA LYS A 45 -4.90 -13.78 -4.75
C LYS A 45 -5.83 -14.84 -5.34
N GLU A 46 -5.66 -15.14 -6.61
CA GLU A 46 -6.45 -16.12 -7.35
C GLU A 46 -5.52 -17.22 -7.85
N GLY A 47 -5.90 -18.48 -7.67
CA GLY A 47 -5.16 -19.64 -8.17
C GLY A 47 -5.99 -20.44 -9.16
N SER A 48 -5.43 -20.73 -10.34
CA SER A 48 -6.03 -21.57 -11.38
C SER A 48 -5.22 -22.85 -11.57
N VAL A 49 -5.86 -24.00 -11.38
CA VAL A 49 -5.18 -25.30 -11.55
C VAL A 49 -5.00 -25.58 -13.04
N ILE A 50 -3.76 -25.83 -13.44
CA ILE A 50 -3.39 -26.13 -14.83
C ILE A 50 -3.28 -27.64 -15.05
N GLN A 51 -2.75 -28.36 -14.06
CA GLN A 51 -2.53 -29.81 -14.16
C GLN A 51 -2.60 -30.48 -12.79
N GLY A 52 -3.12 -31.71 -12.76
CA GLY A 52 -3.10 -32.57 -11.57
C GLY A 52 -4.07 -32.13 -10.49
N ASN A 53 -3.94 -32.74 -9.31
CA ASN A 53 -4.75 -32.42 -8.14
C ASN A 53 -3.99 -31.47 -7.21
N TYR A 54 -4.18 -30.17 -7.40
CA TYR A 54 -3.50 -29.16 -6.59
C TYR A 54 -4.06 -29.13 -5.15
N PRO A 55 -3.20 -29.10 -4.10
CA PRO A 55 -3.67 -29.05 -2.73
C PRO A 55 -4.59 -27.84 -2.48
N PRO A 56 -5.64 -27.98 -1.65
CA PRO A 56 -6.52 -26.87 -1.35
C PRO A 56 -5.75 -25.76 -0.61
N GLY A 57 -6.04 -24.51 -0.97
CA GLY A 57 -5.53 -23.35 -0.25
C GLY A 57 -6.24 -23.11 1.10
N PRO A 58 -5.75 -22.17 1.91
CA PRO A 58 -6.34 -21.84 3.21
C PRO A 58 -7.72 -21.18 3.07
N MET A 59 -8.50 -21.22 4.16
CA MET A 59 -9.76 -20.47 4.29
C MET A 59 -9.54 -19.29 5.25
N ILE A 60 -9.93 -18.08 4.85
CA ILE A 60 -9.86 -16.88 5.68
C ILE A 60 -11.27 -16.34 5.95
N ASP A 61 -11.48 -15.82 7.17
CA ASP A 61 -12.80 -15.44 7.65
C ASP A 61 -13.11 -13.94 7.46
N ALA A 62 -14.41 -13.67 7.39
CA ALA A 62 -15.17 -12.56 6.82
C ALA A 62 -14.61 -11.13 6.96
N PRO A 63 -14.97 -10.23 6.01
CA PRO A 63 -14.62 -8.82 6.10
C PRO A 63 -15.24 -8.18 7.33
N THR A 64 -14.47 -7.32 8.00
CA THR A 64 -14.91 -6.63 9.23
C THR A 64 -15.46 -5.23 8.96
N TYR A 65 -15.29 -4.69 7.76
CA TYR A 65 -15.79 -3.37 7.36
C TYR A 65 -16.40 -3.38 5.95
N PHE A 66 -17.24 -2.37 5.69
CA PHE A 66 -17.87 -2.09 4.41
C PHE A 66 -17.77 -0.59 4.11
N PHE A 67 -17.45 -0.25 2.86
CA PHE A 67 -17.44 1.11 2.37
C PHE A 67 -18.54 1.30 1.31
N ASP A 68 -19.46 2.21 1.58
CA ASP A 68 -20.48 2.64 0.62
C ASP A 68 -19.96 3.85 -0.17
N LYS A 69 -19.65 3.63 -1.44
CA LYS A 69 -19.13 4.68 -2.31
C LYS A 69 -20.16 5.77 -2.62
N GLU A 70 -21.45 5.43 -2.67
CA GLU A 70 -22.52 6.37 -3.01
C GLU A 70 -22.81 7.29 -1.84
N GLN A 71 -22.93 6.72 -0.65
CA GLN A 71 -23.17 7.46 0.59
C GLN A 71 -21.90 8.06 1.19
N LYS A 72 -20.72 7.68 0.65
CA LYS A 72 -19.41 7.98 1.24
C LYS A 72 -19.39 7.63 2.72
N SER A 73 -19.89 6.45 3.07
CA SER A 73 -19.96 5.98 4.45
C SER A 73 -19.05 4.78 4.65
N LEU A 74 -18.31 4.81 5.77
CA LEU A 74 -17.43 3.73 6.16
C LEU A 74 -17.97 3.13 7.43
N ALA A 75 -18.26 1.84 7.42
CA ALA A 75 -18.78 1.20 8.60
C ALA A 75 -18.07 -0.12 8.91
N SER A 76 -18.06 -0.50 10.19
CA SER A 76 -17.45 -1.73 10.69
C SER A 76 -18.19 -2.21 11.93
N GLN A 77 -18.22 -3.52 12.20
CA GLN A 77 -18.82 -4.06 13.45
C GLN A 77 -18.20 -3.41 14.70
N ARG A 78 -16.91 -3.09 14.62
CA ARG A 78 -16.18 -2.34 15.65
C ARG A 78 -15.21 -1.38 14.98
N ILE A 79 -15.21 -0.13 15.43
CA ILE A 79 -14.16 0.83 15.07
C ILE A 79 -12.97 0.60 16.01
N PRO A 80 -11.81 0.14 15.52
CA PRO A 80 -10.69 -0.24 16.39
C PRO A 80 -9.72 0.92 16.67
N PHE A 81 -10.17 2.16 16.52
CA PHE A 81 -9.37 3.39 16.66
C PHE A 81 -10.25 4.56 17.13
N GLU A 82 -9.62 5.63 17.61
CA GLU A 82 -10.31 6.83 18.10
C GLU A 82 -10.62 7.80 16.94
N ILE A 83 -11.81 8.41 16.98
CA ILE A 83 -12.21 9.42 15.99
C ILE A 83 -12.12 10.78 16.71
N ASP A 84 -10.98 11.44 16.55
CA ASP A 84 -10.68 12.75 17.13
C ASP A 84 -10.09 13.68 16.06
N ASP A 85 -9.79 14.93 16.42
CA ASP A 85 -9.26 15.96 15.51
C ASP A 85 -7.88 15.62 14.93
N THR A 86 -7.16 14.68 15.55
CA THR A 86 -5.83 14.24 15.12
C THR A 86 -5.88 13.12 14.08
N LEU A 87 -7.04 12.49 13.88
CA LEU A 87 -7.26 11.49 12.82
C LEU A 87 -7.13 12.14 11.45
N LYS A 88 -6.13 11.72 10.67
CA LYS A 88 -5.84 12.26 9.32
C LYS A 88 -6.26 11.31 8.22
N VAL A 89 -5.95 10.03 8.38
CA VAL A 89 -6.28 8.98 7.41
C VAL A 89 -6.97 7.83 8.12
N VAL A 90 -8.00 7.29 7.49
CA VAL A 90 -8.46 5.93 7.80
C VAL A 90 -7.87 5.01 6.75
N TYR A 91 -7.17 3.98 7.20
CA TYR A 91 -6.55 3.00 6.35
C TYR A 91 -7.32 1.68 6.42
N GLY A 92 -7.91 1.27 5.31
CA GLY A 92 -8.58 -0.02 5.15
C GLY A 92 -7.65 -1.02 4.50
N ARG A 93 -7.54 -2.21 5.08
CA ARG A 93 -6.83 -3.35 4.48
C ARG A 93 -7.83 -4.46 4.20
N TYR A 94 -7.87 -4.93 2.96
CA TYR A 94 -8.72 -6.01 2.50
C TYR A 94 -7.87 -7.07 1.82
N SER A 95 -8.16 -8.35 2.08
CA SER A 95 -7.53 -9.48 1.43
C SER A 95 -8.55 -10.54 1.07
N ALA A 96 -8.46 -11.11 -0.14
CA ALA A 96 -9.32 -12.21 -0.58
C ALA A 96 -8.53 -13.30 -1.29
N LEU A 97 -8.97 -14.54 -1.10
CA LEU A 97 -8.40 -15.74 -1.72
C LEU A 97 -9.45 -16.43 -2.59
N ARG A 98 -9.04 -16.93 -3.76
CA ARG A 98 -9.92 -17.64 -4.70
C ARG A 98 -9.22 -18.83 -5.37
N GLY A 99 -10.00 -19.86 -5.69
CA GLY A 99 -9.54 -21.04 -6.42
C GLY A 99 -8.45 -21.80 -5.65
N ALA A 100 -7.35 -22.16 -6.33
CA ALA A 100 -6.23 -22.86 -5.71
C ALA A 100 -5.50 -22.00 -4.65
N ALA A 101 -5.71 -20.67 -4.62
CA ALA A 101 -5.13 -19.80 -3.60
C ALA A 101 -5.83 -19.91 -2.24
N GLY A 102 -7.00 -20.54 -2.18
CA GLY A 102 -7.83 -20.64 -0.99
C GLY A 102 -9.21 -20.01 -1.19
N GLY A 103 -9.88 -19.74 -0.09
CA GLY A 103 -11.23 -19.16 -0.08
C GLY A 103 -11.46 -18.15 1.04
N GLY A 104 -12.36 -17.22 0.79
CA GLY A 104 -12.80 -16.22 1.77
C GLY A 104 -12.11 -14.88 1.63
N ALA A 105 -12.45 -13.96 2.54
CA ALA A 105 -11.91 -12.62 2.57
C ALA A 105 -11.83 -12.09 4.01
N SER A 106 -10.78 -11.34 4.32
CA SER A 106 -10.55 -10.66 5.59
C SER A 106 -10.39 -9.18 5.34
N SER A 107 -10.85 -8.35 6.27
CA SER A 107 -10.58 -6.91 6.21
C SER A 107 -10.37 -6.31 7.59
N ARG A 108 -9.78 -5.11 7.66
CA ARG A 108 -9.56 -4.37 8.91
C ARG A 108 -9.39 -2.88 8.63
N LEU A 109 -9.79 -2.05 9.58
CA LEU A 109 -9.55 -0.61 9.56
C LEU A 109 -8.51 -0.19 10.59
N PHE A 110 -7.80 0.90 10.29
CA PHE A 110 -6.80 1.52 11.14
C PHE A 110 -6.94 3.05 11.09
N GLY A 111 -6.76 3.72 12.22
CA GLY A 111 -6.64 5.17 12.29
C GLY A 111 -5.18 5.59 12.14
N VAL A 112 -4.92 6.60 11.30
CA VAL A 112 -3.58 7.14 11.04
C VAL A 112 -3.55 8.61 11.45
N TYR A 113 -2.75 8.91 12.46
CA TYR A 113 -2.68 10.22 13.13
C TYR A 113 -1.38 10.98 12.81
N ARG A 114 -0.36 10.25 12.36
CA ARG A 114 0.97 10.77 12.03
C ARG A 114 1.53 10.09 10.79
N PHE A 115 2.37 10.82 10.08
CA PHE A 115 3.13 10.31 8.96
C PHE A 115 4.64 10.27 9.29
N PRO A 116 5.40 9.33 8.70
CA PRO A 116 4.90 8.22 7.90
C PRO A 116 4.13 7.19 8.75
N TYR A 117 3.22 6.46 8.11
CA TYR A 117 2.54 5.29 8.67
C TYR A 117 2.90 4.06 7.85
N GLU A 118 3.21 2.95 8.50
CA GLU A 118 3.68 1.73 7.86
C GLU A 118 2.77 0.54 8.18
N ASP A 119 2.37 -0.21 7.15
CA ASP A 119 1.75 -1.53 7.29
C ASP A 119 2.28 -2.48 6.20
N GLY A 120 3.21 -3.35 6.59
CA GLY A 120 3.84 -4.31 5.69
C GLY A 120 4.63 -3.62 4.56
N GLU A 121 4.23 -3.89 3.31
CA GLU A 121 4.89 -3.33 2.11
C GLU A 121 4.41 -1.92 1.76
N LEU A 122 3.38 -1.40 2.43
CA LEU A 122 2.83 -0.07 2.19
C LEU A 122 3.26 0.91 3.28
N MET A 123 3.73 2.09 2.86
CA MET A 123 3.97 3.24 3.71
C MET A 123 3.18 4.44 3.19
N ILE A 124 2.37 5.04 4.05
CA ILE A 124 1.68 6.31 3.81
C ILE A 124 2.59 7.43 4.29
N MET A 125 3.21 8.15 3.36
CA MET A 125 4.19 9.20 3.66
C MET A 125 3.54 10.54 3.96
N GLY A 126 2.34 10.78 3.43
CA GLY A 126 1.58 12.00 3.68
C GLY A 126 0.40 12.17 2.74
N VAL A 127 -0.39 13.19 3.01
CA VAL A 127 -1.51 13.63 2.18
C VAL A 127 -1.35 15.13 1.96
N ASP A 128 -1.50 15.57 0.72
CA ASP A 128 -1.42 17.00 0.38
C ASP A 128 -2.78 17.72 0.56
N PRO A 129 -2.82 19.07 0.51
CA PRO A 129 -4.05 19.84 0.66
C PRO A 129 -5.14 19.60 -0.40
N THR A 130 -4.84 18.88 -1.48
CA THR A 130 -5.81 18.50 -2.53
C THR A 130 -6.35 17.09 -2.33
N GLY A 131 -5.79 16.35 -1.37
CA GLY A 131 -6.24 15.03 -0.97
C GLY A 131 -5.48 13.93 -1.68
N ASN A 132 -4.41 14.27 -2.42
CA ASN A 132 -3.56 13.28 -3.03
C ASN A 132 -2.68 12.65 -1.96
N THR A 133 -2.46 11.36 -2.10
CA THR A 133 -1.74 10.58 -1.11
C THR A 133 -0.38 10.19 -1.65
N HIS A 134 0.66 10.59 -0.92
CA HIS A 134 2.03 10.20 -1.19
C HIS A 134 2.33 8.90 -0.47
N LEU A 135 2.67 7.87 -1.24
CA LEU A 135 2.86 6.51 -0.75
C LEU A 135 4.21 5.96 -1.17
N LYS A 136 4.68 4.96 -0.45
CA LYS A 136 5.69 4.03 -0.93
C LYS A 136 5.09 2.62 -0.86
N TYR A 137 5.11 1.89 -1.97
CA TYR A 137 4.71 0.49 -2.02
C TYR A 137 5.92 -0.32 -2.51
N ARG A 138 6.47 -1.17 -1.64
CA ARG A 138 7.79 -1.81 -1.84
C ARG A 138 8.84 -0.73 -2.11
N ASP A 139 9.50 -0.75 -3.27
CA ASP A 139 10.53 0.23 -3.63
C ASP A 139 9.99 1.41 -4.45
N ASP A 140 8.72 1.35 -4.87
CA ASP A 140 8.09 2.37 -5.70
C ASP A 140 7.52 3.52 -4.86
N LYS A 141 7.85 4.75 -5.24
CA LYS A 141 7.20 5.95 -4.71
C LYS A 141 6.02 6.30 -5.61
N LEU A 142 4.85 6.45 -5.02
CA LEU A 142 3.59 6.68 -5.72
C LEU A 142 2.93 7.97 -5.21
N VAL A 143 2.22 8.65 -6.11
CA VAL A 143 1.23 9.66 -5.73
C VAL A 143 -0.09 9.18 -6.30
N ILE A 144 -1.07 8.95 -5.43
CA ILE A 144 -2.43 8.55 -5.84
C ILE A 144 -3.34 9.75 -5.64
N GLU A 145 -3.85 10.28 -6.74
CA GLU A 145 -4.78 11.40 -6.74
C GLU A 145 -6.07 11.05 -5.98
N SER A 146 -6.74 12.08 -5.45
CA SER A 146 -8.05 11.89 -4.82
C SER A 146 -9.04 11.24 -5.81
N HIS A 147 -9.73 10.17 -5.37
CA HIS A 147 -10.63 9.34 -6.16
C HIS A 147 -9.97 8.48 -7.26
N ASP A 148 -8.65 8.32 -7.24
CA ASP A 148 -7.91 7.46 -8.16
C ASP A 148 -7.37 6.19 -7.46
N GLN A 149 -6.78 5.28 -8.24
CA GLN A 149 -6.21 4.04 -7.76
C GLN A 149 -4.93 3.65 -8.49
N TYR A 150 -4.01 3.04 -7.74
CA TYR A 150 -2.90 2.28 -8.29
C TYR A 150 -3.27 0.80 -8.36
N ILE A 151 -2.93 0.13 -9.47
CA ILE A 151 -3.13 -1.31 -9.66
C ILE A 151 -1.81 -1.96 -10.03
N HIS A 152 -1.46 -3.03 -9.34
CA HIS A 152 -0.31 -3.87 -9.65
C HIS A 152 -0.73 -5.34 -9.69
N THR A 153 -0.38 -6.04 -10.76
CA THR A 153 -0.71 -7.45 -10.94
C THR A 153 0.57 -8.24 -11.21
N VAL A 154 0.76 -9.34 -10.47
CA VAL A 154 1.86 -10.28 -10.68
C VAL A 154 1.30 -11.70 -10.79
N THR A 155 1.81 -12.46 -11.75
CA THR A 155 1.47 -13.87 -11.93
C THR A 155 2.72 -14.72 -11.74
N HIS A 156 2.59 -15.85 -11.05
CA HIS A 156 3.62 -16.87 -10.97
C HIS A 156 3.01 -18.26 -11.14
N ARG A 157 3.82 -19.18 -11.67
CA ARG A 157 3.47 -20.60 -11.77
C ARG A 157 4.10 -21.35 -10.61
N ASP A 158 3.32 -22.17 -9.94
CA ASP A 158 3.79 -23.08 -8.90
C ASP A 158 3.65 -24.53 -9.36
N THR A 159 4.52 -25.40 -8.86
CA THR A 159 4.51 -26.84 -9.14
C THR A 159 4.81 -27.59 -7.86
N VAL A 160 3.86 -28.42 -7.44
CA VAL A 160 3.95 -29.23 -6.22
C VAL A 160 3.97 -30.70 -6.57
N ALA A 161 4.83 -31.46 -5.88
CA ALA A 161 4.83 -32.92 -6.00
C ALA A 161 3.63 -33.49 -5.22
N THR A 162 2.85 -34.36 -5.85
CA THR A 162 1.75 -35.10 -5.20
C THR A 162 1.93 -36.60 -5.43
N PRO A 163 1.26 -37.47 -4.64
CA PRO A 163 1.33 -38.92 -4.86
C PRO A 163 0.86 -39.38 -6.25
N GLN A 164 0.05 -38.57 -6.95
CA GLN A 164 -0.48 -38.86 -8.28
C GLN A 164 0.36 -38.25 -9.41
N GLY A 165 1.48 -37.58 -9.09
CA GLY A 165 2.31 -36.83 -10.03
C GLY A 165 2.37 -35.34 -9.71
N PRO A 166 3.08 -34.53 -10.51
CA PRO A 166 3.14 -33.09 -10.27
C PRO A 166 1.79 -32.43 -10.52
N ALA A 167 1.38 -31.56 -9.59
CA ALA A 167 0.27 -30.64 -9.76
C ALA A 167 0.80 -29.22 -10.01
N ILE A 168 0.18 -28.50 -10.94
CA ILE A 168 0.62 -27.19 -11.41
C ILE A 168 -0.53 -26.21 -11.29
N ALA A 169 -0.27 -25.02 -10.76
CA ALA A 169 -1.24 -23.93 -10.72
C ALA A 169 -0.57 -22.59 -11.07
N ASP A 170 -1.33 -21.73 -11.76
CA ASP A 170 -0.96 -20.33 -11.97
C ASP A 170 -1.65 -19.47 -10.90
N PHE A 171 -0.87 -18.62 -10.24
CA PHE A 171 -1.33 -17.73 -9.18
C PHE A 171 -1.15 -16.28 -9.59
N THR A 172 -2.25 -15.54 -9.61
CA THR A 172 -2.27 -14.11 -9.87
C THR A 172 -2.58 -13.37 -8.58
N THR A 173 -1.71 -12.43 -8.21
CA THR A 173 -1.95 -11.48 -7.11
C THR A 173 -2.19 -10.10 -7.70
N THR A 174 -3.39 -9.56 -7.45
CA THR A 174 -3.77 -8.21 -7.83
C THR A 174 -3.80 -7.34 -6.58
N ILE A 175 -3.00 -6.29 -6.58
CA ILE A 175 -2.95 -5.25 -5.56
C ILE A 175 -3.65 -4.02 -6.11
N ARG A 176 -4.55 -3.44 -5.31
CA ARG A 176 -5.16 -2.14 -5.59
C ARG A 176 -4.95 -1.27 -4.38
N ILE A 177 -4.46 -0.07 -4.60
CA ILE A 177 -4.37 0.97 -3.58
C ILE A 177 -5.27 2.09 -4.04
N ILE A 178 -6.34 2.36 -3.32
CA ILE A 178 -7.38 3.30 -3.72
C ILE A 178 -7.35 4.48 -2.76
N ASN A 179 -7.36 5.69 -3.32
CA ASN A 179 -7.61 6.90 -2.56
C ASN A 179 -9.07 7.29 -2.77
N HIS A 180 -9.92 7.05 -1.77
CA HIS A 180 -11.35 7.40 -1.85
C HIS A 180 -11.61 8.90 -1.64
N GLY A 181 -10.56 9.68 -1.39
CA GLY A 181 -10.60 11.13 -1.22
C GLY A 181 -10.91 11.56 0.22
N VAL A 182 -11.17 12.86 0.37
CA VAL A 182 -11.51 13.50 1.64
C VAL A 182 -12.96 13.21 2.02
N MET A 183 -13.17 12.86 3.28
CA MET A 183 -14.44 12.41 3.84
C MET A 183 -14.67 13.03 5.23
N ASP A 184 -15.94 13.17 5.60
CA ASP A 184 -16.37 13.67 6.91
C ASP A 184 -16.31 12.55 7.96
N LYS A 185 -15.75 12.83 9.14
CA LYS A 185 -15.59 11.86 10.23
C LYS A 185 -16.93 11.31 10.74
N GLY A 186 -18.01 12.08 10.64
CA GLY A 186 -19.40 11.67 10.94
C GLY A 186 -19.95 10.59 9.98
N MET A 187 -19.22 10.28 8.90
CA MET A 187 -19.53 9.17 8.01
C MET A 187 -18.91 7.84 8.45
N ILE A 188 -18.11 7.82 9.53
CA ILE A 188 -17.59 6.60 10.14
C ILE A 188 -18.63 6.06 11.14
N ARG A 189 -19.08 4.82 10.98
CA ARG A 189 -20.15 4.24 11.81
C ARG A 189 -19.85 2.81 12.26
N SER A 190 -20.34 2.45 13.44
CA SER A 190 -20.46 1.06 13.85
C SER A 190 -21.85 0.51 13.54
N TRP A 191 -21.98 -0.80 13.31
CA TRP A 191 -23.25 -1.51 13.23
C TRP A 191 -23.26 -2.75 14.13
#